data_AF-A0A6N4DU38-F1
#
_entry.id   AF-A0A6N4DU38-F1
#
_cell.length_a   1.000
_cell.length_b   1.000
_cell.length_c   1.000
_cell.angle_alpha   90.00
_cell.angle_beta   90.00
_cell.angle_gamma   90.00
#
_symmetry.space_group_name_H-M   'P 1'
#
loop_
_entity.id
_entity.type
_entity.pdbx_description
1 polymer ?
#
loop_
_entity_poly.entity_id
_entity_poly.type
_entity_poly.pdbx_seq_one_letter_code
_entity_poly.pdbx_strand_id
1 'polypeptide(L)'
;MRISTVQLYQRGLEGIQRRQLQISETQMQVSSGKRFVTPSDDPAASARVLEFNRAIASTEQYQKNIIRIKNRLEIEENTLSGVSNILQRVRELGLQGVSESLTGTQRAYLAAELRELEQSLVDLANTTDTFGDYLFSGYQGAVRPFSQSGGSR
;
A
#
# COMPACT_ATOMS: atom_id res chain seq x y z
N MET A 1 -61.06 -43.10 16.03
CA MET A 1 -59.59 -43.01 16.09
C MET A 1 -59.17 -42.77 17.53
N ARG A 2 -58.44 -43.70 18.18
CA ARG A 2 -57.85 -43.44 19.50
C ARG A 2 -56.59 -42.61 19.27
N ILE A 3 -56.67 -41.31 19.53
CA ILE A 3 -55.45 -40.49 19.66
C ILE A 3 -54.77 -41.03 20.92
N SER A 4 -53.62 -41.68 20.75
CA SER A 4 -52.86 -42.23 21.87
C SER A 4 -52.39 -41.07 22.75
N THR A 5 -52.52 -41.20 24.07
CA THR A 5 -51.97 -40.26 25.06
C THR A 5 -50.47 -40.01 24.81
N VAL A 6 -49.76 -41.00 24.26
CA VAL A 6 -48.36 -40.90 23.84
C VAL A 6 -48.18 -39.92 22.67
N GLN A 7 -49.07 -39.92 21.68
CA GLN A 7 -49.03 -38.97 20.56
C GLN A 7 -49.35 -37.53 20.98
N LEU A 8 -50.22 -37.34 21.98
CA LEU A 8 -50.47 -36.02 22.57
C LEU A 8 -49.22 -35.50 23.31
N TYR A 9 -48.57 -36.37 24.09
CA TYR A 9 -47.35 -36.02 24.81
C TYR A 9 -46.17 -35.73 23.87
N GLN A 10 -46.00 -36.54 22.81
CA GLN A 10 -44.99 -36.31 21.77
C GLN A 10 -45.19 -34.98 21.04
N ARG A 11 -46.41 -34.63 20.64
CA ARG A 11 -46.69 -33.31 20.04
C ARG A 11 -46.38 -32.15 20.98
N GLY A 12 -46.64 -32.33 22.28
CA GLY A 12 -46.27 -31.36 23.31
C GLY A 12 -44.76 -31.17 23.41
N LEU A 13 -44.00 -32.27 23.47
CA LEU A 13 -42.54 -32.26 23.51
C LEU A 13 -41.92 -31.64 22.26
N GLU A 14 -42.39 -32.02 21.06
CA GLU A 14 -41.96 -31.40 19.80
C GLU A 14 -42.25 -29.89 19.78
N GLY A 15 -43.40 -29.47 20.33
CA GLY A 15 -43.76 -28.06 20.46
C GLY A 15 -42.81 -27.29 21.38
N ILE A 16 -42.37 -27.91 22.47
CA ILE A 16 -41.38 -27.32 23.40
C ILE A 16 -40.01 -27.25 22.73
N GLN A 17 -39.56 -28.31 22.07
CA GLN A 17 -38.28 -28.34 21.36
C GLN A 17 -38.21 -27.29 20.25
N ARG A 18 -39.28 -27.10 19.47
CA ARG A 18 -39.37 -26.05 18.44
C ARG A 18 -39.25 -24.64 19.04
N ARG A 19 -39.88 -24.37 20.19
CA ARG A 19 -39.76 -23.06 20.87
C ARG A 19 -38.36 -22.85 21.43
N GLN A 20 -37.75 -23.89 21.97
CA GLN A 20 -36.38 -23.81 22.50
C GLN A 20 -35.38 -23.44 21.39
N LEU A 21 -35.56 -24.00 20.18
CA LEU A 21 -34.78 -23.63 18.99
C LEU A 21 -34.98 -22.16 18.61
N GLN A 22 -36.23 -21.69 18.52
CA GLN A 22 -36.54 -20.28 18.20
C GLN A 22 -35.95 -19.29 19.22
N ILE A 23 -35.99 -19.62 20.51
CA ILE A 23 -35.37 -18.80 21.56
C ILE A 23 -33.85 -18.76 21.36
N SER A 24 -33.23 -19.90 21.08
CA SER A 24 -31.80 -19.99 20.81
C SER A 24 -31.38 -19.15 19.59
N GLU A 25 -32.13 -19.24 18.49
CA GLU A 25 -31.90 -18.42 17.28
C GLU A 25 -32.05 -16.92 17.57
N THR A 26 -33.12 -16.53 18.27
CA THR A 26 -33.34 -15.12 18.64
C THR A 26 -32.20 -14.62 19.54
N GLN A 27 -31.75 -15.43 20.49
CA GLN A 27 -30.63 -15.10 21.36
C GLN A 27 -29.33 -14.91 20.56
N MET A 28 -29.09 -15.74 19.54
CA MET A 28 -27.95 -15.57 18.63
C MET A 28 -28.07 -14.30 17.77
N GLN A 29 -29.26 -13.98 17.26
CA GLN A 29 -29.49 -12.74 16.50
C GLN A 29 -29.28 -11.50 17.38
N VAL A 30 -29.79 -11.51 18.62
CA VAL A 30 -29.56 -10.43 19.60
C VAL A 30 -28.08 -10.30 19.96
N SER A 31 -27.40 -11.42 20.22
CA SER A 31 -25.97 -11.41 20.58
C SER A 31 -25.07 -10.98 19.42
N SER A 32 -25.41 -11.32 18.18
CA SER A 32 -24.62 -10.96 16.99
C SER A 32 -25.00 -9.62 16.39
N GLY A 33 -26.18 -9.09 16.73
CA GLY A 33 -26.78 -7.91 16.09
C GLY A 33 -27.18 -8.12 14.62
N LYS A 34 -27.10 -9.36 14.11
CA LYS A 34 -27.40 -9.69 12.71
C LYS A 34 -28.78 -10.32 12.61
N ARG A 35 -29.54 -9.89 11.59
CA ARG A 35 -30.87 -10.43 11.29
C ARG A 35 -30.84 -11.91 10.89
N PHE A 36 -29.77 -12.34 10.23
CA PHE A 36 -29.52 -13.73 9.83
C PHE A 36 -28.07 -14.06 10.17
N VAL A 37 -27.86 -15.25 10.74
CA VAL A 37 -26.55 -15.68 11.24
C VAL A 37 -25.95 -16.72 10.30
N THR A 38 -26.80 -17.57 9.71
CA THR A 38 -26.36 -18.56 8.74
C THR A 38 -26.84 -18.21 7.33
N PRO A 39 -26.06 -18.55 6.28
CA PRO A 39 -26.51 -18.38 4.90
C PRO A 39 -27.79 -19.15 4.56
N SER A 40 -28.10 -20.19 5.33
CA SER A 40 -29.31 -21.00 5.20
C SER A 40 -30.58 -20.26 5.63
N ASP A 41 -30.47 -19.25 6.51
CA ASP A 41 -31.62 -18.48 7.02
C ASP A 41 -32.24 -17.59 5.93
N ASP A 42 -31.40 -17.01 5.06
CA ASP A 42 -31.81 -16.19 3.90
C ASP A 42 -30.71 -16.23 2.82
N PRO A 43 -30.77 -17.18 1.87
CA PRO A 43 -29.75 -17.31 0.83
C PRO A 43 -29.64 -16.08 -0.08
N ALA A 44 -30.74 -15.39 -0.35
CA ALA A 44 -30.76 -14.21 -1.22
C ALA A 44 -30.10 -13.00 -0.55
N ALA A 45 -30.44 -12.73 0.72
CA ALA A 45 -29.77 -11.68 1.48
C ALA A 45 -28.29 -12.01 1.73
N SER A 46 -27.96 -13.28 1.98
CA SER A 46 -26.59 -13.73 2.20
C SER A 46 -25.72 -13.57 0.94
N ALA A 47 -26.26 -13.84 -0.25
CA ALA A 47 -25.56 -13.58 -1.51
C ALA A 47 -25.22 -12.08 -1.66
N ARG A 48 -26.18 -11.20 -1.34
CA ARG A 48 -25.97 -9.76 -1.44
C ARG A 48 -24.97 -9.22 -0.40
N VAL A 49 -24.99 -9.76 0.82
CA VAL A 49 -23.96 -9.45 1.84
C VAL A 49 -22.57 -9.87 1.35
N LEU A 50 -22.45 -11.03 0.71
CA LEU A 50 -21.17 -11.49 0.15
C LEU A 50 -20.67 -10.54 -0.95
N GLU A 51 -21.55 -10.07 -1.83
CA GLU A 51 -21.19 -9.06 -2.85
C GLU A 51 -20.68 -7.77 -2.23
N PHE A 52 -21.37 -7.26 -1.20
CA PHE A 52 -20.91 -6.06 -0.49
C PHE A 52 -19.57 -6.30 0.22
N ASN A 53 -19.37 -7.44 0.87
CA ASN A 53 -18.09 -7.77 1.50
C ASN A 53 -16.95 -7.83 0.47
N ARG A 54 -17.20 -8.37 -0.73
CA ARG A 54 -16.21 -8.35 -1.82
C ARG A 54 -15.90 -6.92 -2.28
N ALA A 55 -16.92 -6.08 -2.43
CA ALA A 55 -16.74 -4.69 -2.81
C ALA A 55 -15.95 -3.90 -1.75
N ILE A 56 -16.24 -4.13 -0.47
CA ILE A 56 -15.51 -3.55 0.67
C ILE A 56 -14.05 -4.02 0.64
N ALA A 57 -13.80 -5.33 0.56
CA ALA A 57 -12.44 -5.88 0.52
C ALA A 57 -11.63 -5.33 -0.67
N SER A 58 -12.25 -5.20 -1.85
CA SER A 58 -11.62 -4.58 -3.02
C SER A 58 -11.30 -3.11 -2.76
N THR A 59 -12.22 -2.37 -2.12
CA THR A 59 -12.03 -0.95 -1.81
C THR A 59 -10.91 -0.74 -0.79
N GLU A 60 -10.86 -1.57 0.25
CA GLU A 60 -9.79 -1.57 1.25
C GLU A 60 -8.42 -1.84 0.60
N GLN A 61 -8.36 -2.79 -0.35
CA GLN A 61 -7.14 -3.06 -1.10
C GLN A 61 -6.73 -1.85 -1.95
N TYR A 62 -7.67 -1.19 -2.62
CA TYR A 62 -7.38 0.04 -3.37
C TYR A 62 -6.87 1.17 -2.46
N GLN A 63 -7.45 1.34 -1.28
CA GLN A 63 -6.97 2.33 -0.32
C GLN A 63 -5.54 2.03 0.14
N LYS A 64 -5.21 0.76 0.43
CA LYS A 64 -3.83 0.35 0.76
C LYS A 64 -2.87 0.64 -0.40
N ASN A 65 -3.27 0.34 -1.63
CA ASN A 65 -2.46 0.62 -2.82
C ASN A 65 -2.24 2.13 -3.00
N ILE A 66 -3.27 2.96 -2.79
CA ILE A 66 -3.18 4.42 -2.86
C ILE A 66 -2.20 4.95 -1.81
N ILE A 67 -2.26 4.46 -0.58
CA ILE A 67 -1.32 4.87 0.49
C ILE A 67 0.11 4.52 0.08
N ARG A 68 0.34 3.31 -0.44
CA ARG A 68 1.66 2.90 -0.92
C ARG A 68 2.18 3.81 -2.03
N ILE A 69 1.34 4.14 -3.03
CA ILE A 69 1.72 5.02 -4.14
C ILE A 69 2.00 6.44 -3.64
N LYS A 70 1.20 6.97 -2.70
CA LYS A 70 1.44 8.29 -2.11
C LYS A 70 2.77 8.37 -1.38
N ASN A 71 3.09 7.38 -0.55
CA ASN A 71 4.38 7.34 0.15
C ASN A 71 5.54 7.28 -0.84
N ARG A 72 5.42 6.47 -1.90
CA ARG A 72 6.43 6.42 -2.96
C ARG A 72 6.59 7.75 -3.69
N LEU A 73 5.48 8.42 -4.03
CA LEU A 73 5.49 9.72 -4.69
C LEU A 73 6.15 10.79 -3.81
N GLU A 74 5.90 10.79 -2.51
CA GLU A 74 6.52 11.74 -1.58
C GLU A 74 8.04 11.54 -1.51
N ILE A 75 8.52 10.29 -1.54
CA ILE A 75 9.96 10.00 -1.63
C ILE A 75 10.50 10.49 -2.99
N GLU A 76 9.79 10.26 -4.09
CA GLU A 76 10.16 10.74 -5.43
C GLU A 76 10.31 12.26 -5.48
N GLU A 77 9.33 12.99 -4.96
CA GLU A 77 9.36 14.46 -4.91
C GLU A 77 10.53 14.99 -4.08
N ASN A 78 10.79 14.37 -2.92
CA ASN A 78 11.92 14.74 -2.08
C ASN A 78 13.26 14.46 -2.75
N THR A 79 13.41 13.31 -3.42
CA THR A 79 14.63 12.99 -4.16
C THR A 79 14.84 13.94 -5.34
N LEU A 80 13.78 14.27 -6.10
CA LEU A 80 13.85 15.24 -7.20
C LEU A 80 14.18 16.66 -6.73
N SER A 81 13.67 17.06 -5.56
CA SER A 81 14.05 18.32 -4.92
C SER A 81 15.55 18.35 -4.61
N GLY A 82 16.09 17.25 -4.06
CA GLY A 82 17.53 17.08 -3.85
C GLY A 82 18.35 17.20 -5.15
N VAL A 83 17.91 16.53 -6.21
CA VAL A 83 18.53 16.61 -7.54
C VAL A 83 18.52 18.05 -8.08
N SER A 84 17.40 18.76 -7.96
CA SER A 84 17.29 20.16 -8.38
C SER A 84 18.29 21.05 -7.66
N ASN A 85 18.45 20.89 -6.34
CA ASN A 85 19.41 21.67 -5.55
C ASN A 85 20.86 21.40 -5.98
N ILE A 86 21.21 20.14 -6.26
CA ILE A 86 22.55 19.81 -6.76
C ILE A 86 22.78 20.43 -8.14
N LEU A 87 21.80 20.35 -9.06
CA LEU A 87 21.93 20.94 -10.39
C LEU A 87 22.08 22.47 -10.35
N GLN A 88 21.41 23.13 -9.41
CA GLN A 88 21.61 24.56 -9.15
C GLN A 88 23.06 24.85 -8.73
N ARG A 89 23.60 24.08 -7.79
CA ARG A 89 25.00 24.21 -7.35
C ARG A 89 25.99 23.93 -8.48
N VAL A 90 25.77 22.88 -9.28
CA VAL A 90 26.59 22.57 -10.46
C VAL A 90 26.61 23.74 -11.43
N ARG A 91 25.46 24.38 -11.68
CA ARG A 91 25.37 25.57 -12.53
C ARG A 91 26.15 26.75 -11.94
N GLU A 92 26.07 26.98 -10.64
CA GLU A 92 26.85 28.02 -9.96
C GLU A 92 28.36 27.80 -10.09
N LEU A 93 28.83 26.57 -9.84
CA LEU A 93 30.24 26.22 -9.99
C LEU A 93 30.71 26.34 -11.45
N GLY A 94 29.85 25.98 -12.41
CA GLY A 94 30.11 26.16 -13.84
C GLY A 94 30.31 27.63 -14.21
N LEU A 95 29.44 28.53 -13.71
CA LEU A 95 29.59 29.97 -13.92
C LEU A 95 30.84 30.54 -13.24
N GLN A 96 31.17 30.07 -12.03
CA GLN A 96 32.40 30.46 -11.34
C GLN A 96 33.64 30.03 -12.13
N GLY A 97 33.65 28.79 -12.64
CA GLY A 97 34.78 28.22 -13.39
C GLY A 97 35.12 28.94 -14.70
N VAL A 98 34.16 29.66 -15.29
CA VAL A 98 34.36 30.48 -16.51
C VAL A 98 35.12 31.78 -16.21
N SER A 99 35.24 32.21 -14.95
CA SER A 99 35.94 33.44 -14.59
C SER A 99 37.44 33.36 -14.88
N GLU A 100 37.95 34.30 -15.67
CA GLU A 100 39.38 34.38 -16.06
C GLU A 100 40.32 34.70 -14.89
N SER A 101 39.79 35.22 -13.78
CA SER A 101 40.56 35.59 -12.58
C SER A 101 40.94 34.40 -11.69
N LEU A 102 40.44 33.19 -11.99
CA LEU A 102 40.75 31.99 -11.22
C LEU A 102 42.15 31.44 -11.52
N THR A 103 42.86 31.10 -10.44
CA THR A 103 44.13 30.36 -10.51
C THR A 103 43.90 28.89 -10.85
N GLY A 104 44.95 28.22 -11.35
CA GLY A 104 44.90 26.77 -11.64
C GLY A 104 44.50 25.93 -10.42
N THR A 105 44.99 26.29 -9.23
CA THR A 105 44.65 25.62 -7.98
C THR A 105 43.17 25.79 -7.61
N GLN A 106 42.61 27.00 -7.78
CA GLN A 106 41.18 27.24 -7.52
C GLN A 106 40.29 26.47 -8.51
N ARG A 107 40.67 26.39 -9.79
CA ARG A 107 39.97 25.54 -10.77
C ARG A 107 40.01 24.06 -10.38
N ALA A 108 41.12 23.57 -9.82
CA ALA A 108 41.22 22.20 -9.34
C ALA A 108 40.27 21.92 -8.15
N TYR A 109 40.09 22.88 -7.23
CA TYR A 109 39.12 22.74 -6.14
C TYR A 109 37.68 22.73 -6.64
N LEU A 110 37.30 23.60 -7.59
CA LEU A 110 35.96 23.58 -8.18
C LEU A 110 35.68 22.25 -8.91
N ALA A 111 36.69 21.70 -9.61
CA ALA A 111 36.56 20.41 -10.28
C ALA A 111 36.40 19.25 -9.27
N ALA A 112 37.06 19.30 -8.11
CA ALA A 112 36.86 18.33 -7.05
C ALA A 112 35.43 18.40 -6.50
N GLU A 113 34.93 19.60 -6.22
CA GLU A 113 33.55 19.80 -5.75
C GLU A 113 32.52 19.31 -6.76
N LEU A 114 32.72 19.55 -8.06
CA LEU A 114 31.83 19.04 -9.12
C LEU A 114 31.78 17.51 -9.14
N ARG A 115 32.90 16.82 -8.91
CA ARG A 115 32.92 15.34 -8.84
C ARG A 115 32.15 14.81 -7.64
N GLU A 116 32.26 15.46 -6.48
CA GLU A 116 31.47 15.10 -5.29
C GLU A 116 29.96 15.30 -5.53
N LEU A 117 29.57 16.36 -6.24
CA LEU A 117 28.19 16.60 -6.62
C LEU A 117 27.67 15.58 -7.66
N GLU A 118 28.52 15.17 -8.61
CA GLU A 118 28.20 14.09 -9.55
C GLU A 118 27.95 12.78 -8.80
N GLN A 119 28.83 12.43 -7.85
CA GLN A 119 28.66 11.25 -7.02
C GLN A 119 27.35 11.30 -6.22
N SER A 120 27.06 12.46 -5.62
CA SER A 120 25.81 12.69 -4.87
C SER A 120 24.57 12.55 -5.76
N LEU A 121 24.63 13.00 -7.02
CA LEU A 121 23.55 12.81 -7.99
C LEU A 121 23.33 11.33 -8.32
N VAL A 122 24.41 10.56 -8.53
CA VAL A 122 24.33 9.11 -8.77
C VAL A 122 23.72 8.40 -7.57
N ASP A 123 24.06 8.82 -6.36
CA ASP A 123 23.50 8.24 -5.14
C ASP A 123 22.01 8.55 -5.00
N LEU A 124 21.59 9.80 -5.22
CA LEU A 124 20.16 10.17 -5.25
C LEU A 124 19.39 9.43 -6.35
N ALA A 125 19.97 9.29 -7.55
CA ALA A 125 19.35 8.57 -8.66
C ALA A 125 19.19 7.05 -8.37
N ASN A 126 19.93 6.53 -7.40
CA ASN A 126 19.81 5.15 -6.92
C ASN A 126 19.10 5.03 -5.57
N THR A 127 18.31 6.04 -5.17
CA THR A 127 17.47 5.96 -3.97
C THR A 127 16.47 4.81 -4.08
N THR A 128 16.24 4.13 -2.96
CA THR A 128 15.28 3.03 -2.83
C THR A 128 14.05 3.44 -2.03
N ASP A 129 12.91 2.86 -2.35
CA ASP A 129 11.69 2.92 -1.55
C ASP A 129 11.85 2.08 -0.26
N THR A 130 10.95 2.27 0.71
CA THR A 130 10.74 1.46 1.91
C THR A 130 10.67 -0.05 1.68
N PHE A 131 10.35 -0.50 0.46
CA PHE A 131 10.30 -1.92 0.09
C PHE A 131 11.60 -2.45 -0.54
N GLY A 132 12.63 -1.62 -0.67
CA GLY A 132 13.92 -1.98 -1.27
C GLY A 132 13.98 -1.87 -2.79
N ASP A 133 12.88 -1.46 -3.44
CA ASP A 133 12.86 -1.19 -4.88
C ASP A 133 13.52 0.15 -5.20
N TYR A 134 14.35 0.21 -6.23
CA TYR A 134 14.86 1.46 -6.78
C TYR A 134 13.72 2.33 -7.30
N LEU A 135 13.80 3.61 -6.96
CA LEU A 135 12.72 4.54 -7.22
C LEU A 135 12.55 4.84 -8.71
N PHE A 136 13.67 4.97 -9.41
CA PHE A 136 13.76 5.36 -10.82
C PHE A 136 14.08 4.20 -11.78
N SER A 137 13.97 2.94 -11.35
CA SER A 137 14.23 1.76 -12.20
C SER A 137 13.01 1.28 -13.00
N GLY A 138 11.93 2.06 -12.99
CA GLY A 138 10.69 1.73 -13.70
C GLY A 138 10.07 0.44 -13.14
N TYR A 139 9.79 -0.52 -14.03
CA TYR A 139 9.19 -1.80 -13.64
C TYR A 139 10.20 -2.77 -12.98
N GLN A 140 11.50 -2.58 -13.19
CA GLN A 140 12.54 -3.45 -12.66
C GLN A 140 13.06 -2.92 -11.31
N GLY A 141 12.24 -3.04 -10.27
CA GLY A 141 12.52 -2.50 -8.92
C GLY A 141 13.86 -2.96 -8.31
N ALA A 142 14.31 -4.18 -8.60
CA ALA A 142 15.53 -4.76 -8.00
C ALA A 142 16.84 -4.45 -8.74
N VAL A 143 16.80 -3.74 -9.87
CA VAL A 143 18.00 -3.46 -10.69
C VAL A 143 18.42 -2.01 -10.50
N ARG A 144 19.69 -1.79 -10.17
CA ARG A 144 20.27 -0.45 -10.02
C ARG A 144 20.14 0.32 -11.33
N PRO A 145 19.38 1.43 -11.38
CA PRO A 145 19.09 2.12 -12.64
C PRO A 145 20.28 2.93 -13.17
N PHE A 146 21.04 3.56 -12.28
CA PHE A 146 22.17 4.40 -12.67
C PHE A 146 23.47 3.75 -12.23
N SER A 147 24.20 3.21 -13.20
CA SER A 147 25.62 2.90 -13.02
C SER A 147 26.44 4.08 -13.53
N GLN A 148 27.49 4.44 -12.80
CA GLN A 148 28.49 5.37 -13.30
C GLN A 148 29.23 4.61 -14.40
N SER A 149 28.77 4.73 -15.65
CA SER A 149 29.55 4.27 -16.80
C SER A 149 30.78 5.14 -16.83
N GLY A 150 31.86 4.63 -16.23
CA GLY A 150 33.13 5.32 -16.16
C GLY A 150 33.52 5.78 -17.55
N GLY A 151 33.63 7.10 -17.72
CA GLY A 151 34.32 7.70 -18.85
C GLY A 151 35.78 7.27 -18.80
N SER A 152 36.08 6.09 -19.29
CA SER A 152 37.42 5.68 -19.69
C SER A 152 37.65 6.15 -21.12
N ARG A 153 37.93 7.45 -21.27
CA ARG A 153 38.72 8.02 -22.36
C ARG A 153 39.56 9.18 -21.85
#